data_AF-A0A1X1UCS4-F1
#
_entry.id   AF-A0A1X1UCS4-F1
#
_cell.length_a   1.000
_cell.length_b   1.000
_cell.length_c   1.000
_cell.angle_alpha   90.00
_cell.angle_beta   90.00
_cell.angle_gamma   90.00
#
_symmetry.space_group_name_H-M   'P 1'
#
loop_
_entity.id
_entity.type
_entity.pdbx_description
1 polymer ?
#
loop_
_entity_poly.entity_id
_entity_poly.type
_entity_poly.pdbx_seq_one_letter_code
_entity_poly.pdbx_strand_id
1 'polypeptide(L)'
;MGTVYLAADPALPRQVALKVLSAELSRDRDFRARFIREADTAAALAHPQIVSVYTRGQTDEGQLWIAMQFVDGTDAEAALCDGTMTPHRAVHIITQVAKALDFAHANHVIHRDVKPGNFMLSGAVGPNERVLLGDFGIARALDDVGLTATGAVVATVGYAAPEVLSNGRIDGRVDIYSLGCTLYRLLTGNTPFPATNGAAAVMTAHLFQPPPRPSDAVPSLPPGLDHVIAIAMAKDPAARFPSAGALADAAVSALHDRNRYAPLPPIPSGDVHSYPHTSQPPTVSGWPGQFPPPGPQPPAAKRRRGLIAAALAGVVLLVATVTVLAWPDTAGPRADSSQSSGSPGAPASPQGPPATNVAPAQLRSILLSAAQLPVATTGDPLVLEQDSASLLDDSAAVDNPACLGAWAPAQQSVYGQGAYTGVAAQTLRGMNEQVWQDSVTQAVLAFPGDKAVSALTAQEGQWSLCGGKSVTVTEPGVPAKTWEFGQPQTTAGVLNLTATLPGGASCQHGMMVRGNVLVDIRQCRAGGGADIAALVTATANKVPRQ
;
A
#
# COMPACT_ATOMS: atom_id res chain seq x y z
N MET A 1 -13.81 -15.86 -3.06
CA MET A 1 -14.88 -14.93 -3.50
C MET A 1 -15.91 -15.71 -4.33
N GLY A 2 -17.15 -15.21 -4.41
CA GLY A 2 -18.25 -15.85 -5.15
C GLY A 2 -18.49 -15.27 -6.55
N THR A 3 -19.39 -15.89 -7.31
CA THR A 3 -19.82 -15.49 -8.66
C THR A 3 -21.27 -15.01 -8.62
N VAL A 4 -21.59 -13.94 -9.36
CA VAL A 4 -22.96 -13.41 -9.48
C VAL A 4 -23.55 -13.81 -10.83
N TYR A 5 -24.76 -14.38 -10.80
CA TYR A 5 -25.51 -14.81 -11.99
C TYR A 5 -26.81 -14.00 -12.10
N LEU A 6 -27.24 -13.74 -13.33
CA LEU A 6 -28.64 -13.40 -13.60
C LEU A 6 -29.45 -14.70 -13.63
N ALA A 7 -30.44 -14.82 -12.74
CA ALA A 7 -31.26 -16.02 -12.62
C ALA A 7 -32.75 -15.67 -12.68
N ALA A 8 -33.55 -16.61 -13.19
CA ALA A 8 -35.01 -16.55 -13.05
C ALA A 8 -35.40 -17.02 -11.65
N ASP A 9 -36.26 -16.26 -10.96
CA ASP A 9 -36.88 -16.72 -9.72
C ASP A 9 -37.81 -17.91 -10.02
N PRO A 10 -37.69 -19.04 -9.31
CA PRO A 10 -38.47 -20.24 -9.63
C PRO A 10 -39.96 -20.10 -9.26
N ALA A 11 -40.31 -19.17 -8.37
CA ALA A 11 -41.67 -18.99 -7.86
C ALA A 11 -42.36 -17.74 -8.39
N LEU A 12 -41.59 -16.72 -8.79
CA LEU A 12 -42.11 -15.42 -9.21
C LEU A 12 -41.64 -15.09 -10.63
N PRO A 13 -42.46 -14.40 -11.46
CA PRO A 13 -42.07 -14.00 -12.81
C PRO A 13 -41.12 -12.79 -12.79
N ARG A 14 -39.95 -12.95 -12.17
CA ARG A 14 -38.92 -11.92 -12.05
C ARG A 14 -37.52 -12.51 -12.22
N GLN A 15 -36.59 -11.65 -12.58
CA GLN A 15 -35.17 -11.95 -12.53
C GLN A 15 -34.55 -11.51 -11.21
N VAL A 16 -33.54 -12.24 -10.76
CA VAL A 16 -32.76 -11.97 -9.54
C VAL A 16 -31.28 -12.01 -9.86
N ALA A 17 -30.50 -11.25 -9.10
CA ALA A 17 -29.05 -11.43 -9.05
C ALA A 17 -28.75 -12.50 -7.99
N LEU A 18 -28.17 -13.63 -8.40
CA LEU A 18 -27.85 -14.75 -7.53
C LEU A 18 -26.34 -14.82 -7.32
N LYS A 19 -25.88 -14.50 -6.11
CA LYS A 19 -24.46 -14.61 -5.73
C LYS A 19 -24.22 -15.96 -5.08
N VAL A 20 -23.42 -16.80 -5.72
CA VAL A 20 -23.03 -18.13 -5.25
C VAL A 20 -21.60 -18.06 -4.73
N LEU A 21 -21.37 -18.44 -3.47
CA LEU A 21 -20.06 -18.40 -2.85
C LEU A 21 -19.18 -19.60 -3.25
N SER A 22 -17.86 -19.42 -3.22
CA SER A 22 -16.94 -20.51 -3.48
C SER A 22 -17.13 -21.65 -2.47
N ALA A 23 -16.91 -22.89 -2.93
CA ALA A 23 -17.03 -24.07 -2.08
C ALA A 23 -16.11 -24.03 -0.85
N GLU A 24 -14.91 -23.46 -1.01
CA GLU A 24 -13.96 -23.27 0.08
C GLU A 24 -14.52 -22.39 1.21
N LEU A 25 -14.99 -21.18 0.88
CA LEU A 25 -15.58 -20.27 1.87
C LEU A 25 -16.85 -20.85 2.50
N SER A 26 -17.63 -21.60 1.73
CA SER A 26 -18.88 -22.20 2.22
C SER A 26 -18.65 -23.32 3.23
N ARG A 27 -17.46 -23.94 3.23
CA ARG A 27 -17.08 -25.01 4.18
C ARG A 27 -16.52 -24.48 5.50
N ASP A 28 -16.03 -23.25 5.52
CA ASP A 28 -15.60 -22.58 6.73
C ASP A 28 -16.83 -22.27 7.61
N ARG A 29 -16.86 -22.86 8.80
CA ARG A 29 -17.98 -22.74 9.74
C ARG A 29 -18.14 -21.31 10.28
N ASP A 30 -17.04 -20.63 10.53
CA ASP A 30 -17.05 -19.28 11.09
C ASP A 30 -17.47 -18.28 10.02
N PHE A 31 -16.94 -18.42 8.81
CA PHE A 31 -17.39 -17.64 7.66
C PHE A 31 -18.90 -17.84 7.40
N ARG A 32 -19.36 -19.09 7.40
CA ARG A 32 -20.78 -19.41 7.19
C ARG A 32 -21.70 -18.78 8.23
N ALA A 33 -21.35 -18.85 9.52
CA ALA A 33 -22.13 -18.25 10.58
C ALA A 33 -22.20 -16.71 10.43
N ARG A 34 -21.08 -16.07 10.06
CA ARG A 34 -21.03 -14.63 9.76
C ARG A 34 -21.88 -14.26 8.56
N PHE A 35 -21.72 -14.98 7.44
CA PHE A 35 -22.50 -14.78 6.22
C PHE A 35 -24.01 -14.82 6.47
N ILE A 36 -24.47 -15.83 7.21
CA ILE A 36 -25.88 -15.99 7.58
C ILE A 36 -26.37 -14.77 8.37
N ARG A 37 -25.64 -14.37 9.41
CA ARG A 37 -26.00 -13.24 10.27
C ARG A 37 -26.02 -11.91 9.50
N GLU A 38 -25.04 -11.68 8.66
CA GLU A 38 -24.93 -10.45 7.87
C GLU A 38 -26.01 -10.39 6.79
N ALA A 39 -26.30 -11.51 6.13
CA ALA A 39 -27.38 -11.60 5.17
C ALA A 39 -28.76 -11.35 5.81
N ASP A 40 -29.01 -11.88 7.02
CA ASP A 40 -30.24 -11.65 7.76
C ASP A 40 -30.40 -10.18 8.17
N THR A 41 -29.29 -9.56 8.57
CA THR A 41 -29.26 -8.12 8.91
C THR A 41 -29.52 -7.25 7.67
N ALA A 42 -28.90 -7.58 6.54
CA ALA A 42 -29.11 -6.87 5.28
C ALA A 42 -30.54 -7.05 4.73
N ALA A 43 -31.14 -8.23 4.91
CA ALA A 43 -32.51 -8.53 4.49
C ALA A 43 -33.57 -7.71 5.25
N ALA A 44 -33.25 -7.22 6.45
CA ALA A 44 -34.14 -6.34 7.21
C ALA A 44 -34.17 -4.90 6.69
N LEU A 45 -33.21 -4.50 5.82
CA LEU A 45 -33.12 -3.13 5.31
C LEU A 45 -34.05 -2.96 4.09
N ALA A 46 -35.13 -2.21 4.29
CA ALA A 46 -36.07 -1.82 3.24
C ALA A 46 -35.94 -0.32 2.92
N HIS A 47 -35.23 0.02 1.86
CA HIS A 47 -35.00 1.41 1.46
C HIS A 47 -34.91 1.54 -0.07
N PRO A 48 -35.43 2.62 -0.70
CA PRO A 48 -35.46 2.75 -2.16
C PRO A 48 -34.07 2.76 -2.83
N GLN A 49 -33.04 3.20 -2.10
CA GLN A 49 -31.64 3.23 -2.52
C GLN A 49 -30.81 2.04 -1.98
N ILE A 50 -31.43 0.96 -1.47
CA ILE A 50 -30.72 -0.27 -1.06
C ILE A 50 -31.18 -1.42 -1.94
N VAL A 51 -30.22 -2.18 -2.49
CA VAL A 51 -30.50 -3.42 -3.20
C VAL A 51 -31.12 -4.42 -2.22
N SER A 52 -32.37 -4.81 -2.45
CA SER A 52 -33.07 -5.73 -1.55
C SER A 52 -32.50 -7.14 -1.60
N VAL A 53 -32.27 -7.74 -0.44
CA VAL A 53 -32.00 -9.18 -0.32
C VAL A 53 -33.34 -9.91 -0.25
N TYR A 54 -33.57 -10.87 -1.14
CA TYR A 54 -34.82 -11.63 -1.17
C TYR A 54 -34.76 -12.91 -0.33
N THR A 55 -33.69 -13.69 -0.49
CA THR A 55 -33.51 -14.94 0.25
C THR A 55 -32.06 -15.41 0.16
N ARG A 56 -31.69 -16.33 1.05
CA ARG A 56 -30.38 -16.99 1.07
C ARG A 56 -30.58 -18.48 1.32
N GLY A 57 -29.60 -19.28 0.92
CA GLY A 57 -29.63 -20.71 1.17
C GLY A 57 -28.29 -21.38 0.92
N GLN A 58 -28.36 -22.69 0.72
CA GLN A 58 -27.23 -23.52 0.33
C GLN A 58 -27.63 -24.48 -0.77
N THR A 59 -26.67 -24.95 -1.57
CA THR A 59 -26.86 -26.10 -2.46
C THR A 59 -26.80 -27.41 -1.67
N ASP A 60 -27.14 -28.53 -2.31
CA ASP A 60 -27.06 -29.86 -1.71
C ASP A 60 -25.61 -30.23 -1.33
N GLU A 61 -24.64 -29.72 -2.09
CA GLU A 61 -23.19 -29.84 -1.81
C GLU A 61 -22.70 -28.85 -0.73
N GLY A 62 -23.61 -28.04 -0.17
CA GLY A 62 -23.35 -27.12 0.93
C GLY A 62 -22.81 -25.75 0.53
N GLN A 63 -22.83 -25.38 -0.77
CA GLN A 63 -22.38 -24.05 -1.19
C GLN A 63 -23.40 -22.98 -0.84
N LEU A 64 -22.98 -21.92 -0.15
CA LEU A 64 -23.85 -20.81 0.24
C LEU A 64 -24.19 -19.94 -0.96
N TRP A 65 -25.43 -19.44 -1.00
CA TRP A 65 -25.88 -18.49 -2.00
C TRP A 65 -26.84 -17.46 -1.42
N ILE A 66 -26.93 -16.30 -2.07
CA ILE A 66 -27.87 -15.22 -1.73
C ILE A 66 -28.48 -14.65 -3.02
N ALA A 67 -29.80 -14.52 -3.02
CA ALA A 67 -30.59 -13.95 -4.11
C ALA A 67 -31.02 -12.54 -3.72
N MET A 68 -30.73 -11.58 -4.59
CA MET A 68 -30.98 -10.16 -4.39
C MET A 68 -31.66 -9.54 -5.61
N GLN A 69 -32.13 -8.31 -5.43
CA GLN A 69 -32.71 -7.52 -6.50
C GLN A 69 -31.74 -7.43 -7.69
N PHE A 70 -32.21 -7.85 -8.86
CA PHE A 70 -31.54 -7.53 -10.12
C PHE A 70 -31.77 -6.05 -10.44
N VAL A 71 -30.70 -5.32 -10.70
CA VAL A 71 -30.73 -3.94 -11.18
C VAL A 71 -30.30 -3.95 -12.63
N ASP A 72 -31.24 -3.69 -13.53
CA ASP A 72 -30.99 -3.62 -14.97
C ASP A 72 -30.32 -2.29 -15.32
N GLY A 73 -29.00 -2.34 -15.50
CA GLY A 73 -28.17 -1.16 -15.72
C GLY A 73 -26.68 -1.47 -15.56
N THR A 74 -25.94 -0.51 -15.00
CA THR A 74 -24.48 -0.58 -14.81
C THR A 74 -24.12 -0.27 -13.36
N ASP A 75 -22.83 -0.24 -13.03
CA ASP A 75 -22.32 0.29 -11.75
C ASP A 75 -21.55 1.60 -11.96
N ALA A 76 -21.30 2.34 -10.88
CA ALA A 76 -20.64 3.64 -10.97
C ALA A 76 -19.16 3.55 -11.35
N GLU A 77 -18.48 2.42 -11.14
CA GLU A 77 -17.10 2.21 -11.61
C GLU A 77 -17.09 2.03 -13.13
N ALA A 78 -17.97 1.18 -13.67
CA ALA A 78 -18.13 0.98 -15.11
C ALA A 78 -18.53 2.29 -15.80
N ALA A 79 -19.50 3.03 -15.25
CA ALA A 79 -19.93 4.33 -15.79
C ALA A 79 -18.80 5.38 -15.80
N LEU A 80 -17.91 5.34 -14.80
CA LEU A 80 -16.70 6.17 -14.75
C LEU A 80 -15.71 5.79 -15.86
N CYS A 81 -15.42 4.50 -16.02
CA CYS A 81 -14.54 3.99 -17.08
C CYS A 81 -15.06 4.29 -18.49
N ASP A 82 -16.38 4.28 -18.68
CA ASP A 82 -17.04 4.64 -19.94
C ASP A 82 -17.02 6.16 -20.24
N GLY A 83 -16.47 6.97 -19.34
CA GLY A 83 -16.35 8.42 -19.50
C GLY A 83 -17.66 9.19 -19.35
N THR A 84 -18.70 8.56 -18.78
CA THR A 84 -20.04 9.15 -18.63
C THR A 84 -20.24 9.88 -17.30
N MET A 85 -19.21 9.94 -16.46
CA MET A 85 -19.27 10.53 -15.12
C MET A 85 -18.94 12.02 -15.17
N THR A 86 -19.93 12.88 -14.90
CA THR A 86 -19.73 14.33 -14.71
C THR A 86 -19.70 14.67 -13.21
N PRO A 87 -19.13 15.81 -12.80
CA PRO A 87 -19.16 16.22 -11.39
C PRO A 87 -20.57 16.30 -10.80
N HIS A 88 -21.56 16.78 -11.57
CA HIS A 88 -22.96 16.80 -11.16
C HIS A 88 -23.54 15.38 -10.96
N ARG A 89 -23.21 14.44 -11.85
CA ARG A 89 -23.65 13.05 -11.73
C ARG A 89 -22.98 12.37 -10.52
N ALA A 90 -21.69 12.60 -10.30
CA ALA A 90 -20.95 12.09 -9.14
C ALA A 90 -21.60 12.54 -7.82
N VAL A 91 -21.89 13.84 -7.69
CA VAL A 91 -22.55 14.38 -6.49
C VAL A 91 -23.99 13.87 -6.33
N HIS A 92 -24.75 13.70 -7.42
CA HIS A 92 -26.07 13.06 -7.38
C HIS A 92 -26.00 11.62 -6.85
N ILE A 93 -25.08 10.81 -7.38
CA ILE A 93 -24.86 9.43 -6.93
C ILE A 93 -24.51 9.39 -5.43
N ILE A 94 -23.57 10.21 -4.99
CA ILE A 94 -23.17 10.32 -3.58
C ILE A 94 -24.35 10.73 -2.70
N THR A 95 -25.22 11.64 -3.18
CA THR A 95 -26.42 12.07 -2.46
C THR A 95 -27.42 10.93 -2.29
N GLN A 96 -27.62 10.09 -3.30
CA GLN A 96 -28.53 8.94 -3.19
C GLN A 96 -27.95 7.85 -2.28
N VAL A 97 -26.66 7.57 -2.38
CA VAL A 97 -25.98 6.58 -1.52
C VAL A 97 -25.94 7.05 -0.06
N ALA A 98 -25.75 8.34 0.19
CA ALA A 98 -25.79 8.91 1.52
C ALA A 98 -27.10 8.62 2.26
N LYS A 99 -28.24 8.69 1.57
CA LYS A 99 -29.56 8.32 2.14
C LYS A 99 -29.61 6.86 2.55
N ALA A 100 -29.05 5.96 1.73
CA ALA A 100 -28.97 4.53 2.05
C ALA A 100 -28.09 4.26 3.27
N LEU A 101 -26.93 4.92 3.37
CA LEU A 101 -26.01 4.77 4.49
C LEU A 101 -26.61 5.32 5.78
N ASP A 102 -27.20 6.52 5.77
CA ASP A 102 -27.84 7.10 6.95
C ASP A 102 -29.00 6.21 7.45
N PHE A 103 -29.80 5.64 6.54
CA PHE A 103 -30.83 4.67 6.88
C PHE A 103 -30.25 3.40 7.52
N ALA A 104 -29.17 2.84 6.95
CA ALA A 104 -28.51 1.66 7.50
C ALA A 104 -27.92 1.93 8.89
N HIS A 105 -27.25 3.07 9.07
CA HIS A 105 -26.67 3.49 10.35
C HIS A 105 -27.73 3.69 11.44
N ALA A 106 -28.88 4.27 11.08
CA ALA A 106 -30.03 4.39 11.99
C ALA A 106 -30.61 3.04 12.43
N ASN A 107 -30.39 1.98 11.65
CA ASN A 107 -30.74 0.60 11.97
C ASN A 107 -29.55 -0.22 12.51
N HIS A 108 -28.48 0.46 12.95
CA HIS A 108 -27.27 -0.15 13.51
C HIS A 108 -26.50 -1.09 12.55
N VAL A 109 -26.61 -0.86 11.23
CA VAL A 109 -25.89 -1.61 10.21
C VAL A 109 -24.80 -0.73 9.59
N ILE A 110 -23.56 -1.21 9.58
CA ILE A 110 -22.42 -0.55 8.93
C ILE A 110 -22.12 -1.30 7.63
N HIS A 111 -21.91 -0.58 6.53
CA HIS A 111 -21.73 -1.18 5.20
C HIS A 111 -20.35 -1.82 5.01
N ARG A 112 -19.27 -1.15 5.44
CA ARG A 112 -17.86 -1.62 5.44
C ARG A 112 -17.19 -1.83 4.07
N ASP A 113 -17.94 -1.76 2.97
CA ASP A 113 -17.41 -1.90 1.60
C ASP A 113 -17.98 -0.83 0.65
N VAL A 114 -17.97 0.45 1.06
CA VAL A 114 -18.46 1.55 0.21
C VAL A 114 -17.42 1.87 -0.86
N LYS A 115 -17.79 1.69 -2.13
CA LYS A 115 -16.95 1.96 -3.33
C LYS A 115 -17.82 2.06 -4.59
N PRO A 116 -17.33 2.65 -5.70
CA PRO A 116 -18.13 2.82 -6.93
C PRO A 116 -18.74 1.52 -7.48
N GLY A 117 -18.01 0.41 -7.45
CA GLY A 117 -18.51 -0.88 -7.95
C GLY A 117 -19.69 -1.48 -7.17
N ASN A 118 -20.04 -0.92 -6.01
CA ASN A 118 -21.22 -1.32 -5.24
C ASN A 118 -22.40 -0.35 -5.43
N PHE A 119 -22.28 0.65 -6.31
CA PHE A 119 -23.33 1.63 -6.59
C PHE A 119 -23.98 1.31 -7.93
N MET A 120 -25.14 0.65 -7.88
CA MET A 120 -25.89 0.23 -9.06
C MET A 120 -26.67 1.42 -9.64
N LEU A 121 -26.54 1.64 -10.94
CA LEU A 121 -27.14 2.73 -11.70
C LEU A 121 -28.11 2.15 -12.73
N SER A 122 -29.34 2.67 -12.78
CA SER A 122 -30.35 2.24 -13.75
C SER A 122 -31.24 3.40 -14.22
N GLY A 123 -31.83 3.22 -15.40
CA GLY A 123 -32.66 4.24 -16.05
C GLY A 123 -31.84 5.29 -16.79
N ALA A 124 -32.49 6.39 -17.17
CA ALA A 124 -31.85 7.46 -17.94
C ALA A 124 -30.89 8.27 -17.06
N VAL A 125 -29.69 8.54 -17.59
CA VAL A 125 -28.69 9.39 -16.94
C VAL A 125 -29.26 10.80 -16.71
N GLY A 126 -29.15 11.29 -15.48
CA GLY A 126 -29.63 12.61 -15.11
C GLY A 126 -30.14 12.67 -13.66
N PRO A 127 -30.89 13.72 -13.30
CA PRO A 127 -31.38 13.92 -11.93
C PRO A 127 -32.31 12.82 -11.41
N ASN A 128 -32.92 12.06 -12.32
CA ASN A 128 -33.82 10.95 -12.02
C ASN A 128 -33.17 9.58 -12.19
N GLU A 129 -31.86 9.54 -12.44
CA GLU A 129 -31.11 8.28 -12.50
C GLU A 129 -31.28 7.55 -11.17
N ARG A 130 -31.69 6.28 -11.25
CA ARG A 130 -31.94 5.46 -10.08
C ARG A 130 -30.62 4.88 -9.60
N VAL A 131 -30.28 5.15 -8.34
CA VAL A 131 -29.04 4.74 -7.69
C VAL A 131 -29.37 3.84 -6.51
N LEU A 132 -28.73 2.68 -6.44
CA LEU A 132 -28.88 1.73 -5.34
C LEU A 132 -27.53 1.30 -4.80
N LEU A 133 -27.41 1.22 -3.47
CA LEU A 133 -26.28 0.65 -2.77
C LEU A 133 -26.48 -0.87 -2.64
N GLY A 134 -25.55 -1.65 -3.19
CA GLY A 134 -25.50 -3.10 -3.10
C GLY A 134 -24.32 -3.62 -2.27
N ASP A 135 -24.30 -4.94 -2.06
CA ASP A 135 -23.18 -5.65 -1.41
C ASP A 135 -22.80 -5.11 -0.01
N PHE A 136 -23.76 -5.17 0.93
CA PHE A 136 -23.60 -4.84 2.36
C PHE A 136 -22.61 -5.76 3.09
N GLY A 137 -21.33 -5.74 2.74
CA GLY A 137 -20.25 -6.37 3.49
C GLY A 137 -20.34 -7.88 3.74
N ILE A 138 -21.38 -8.57 3.25
CA ILE A 138 -21.88 -9.91 3.64
C ILE A 138 -20.80 -11.03 3.53
N ALA A 139 -19.67 -10.72 2.89
CA ALA A 139 -18.57 -11.64 2.63
C ALA A 139 -17.18 -11.10 3.03
N ARG A 140 -17.07 -9.97 3.76
CA ARG A 140 -15.78 -9.48 4.27
C ARG A 140 -15.57 -9.95 5.71
N ALA A 141 -14.77 -11.00 5.85
CA ALA A 141 -14.04 -11.26 7.09
C ALA A 141 -13.08 -10.09 7.34
N LEU A 142 -13.50 -9.13 8.15
CA LEU A 142 -12.61 -8.09 8.69
C LEU A 142 -12.07 -8.47 10.08
N ASP A 143 -12.29 -9.71 10.54
CA ASP A 143 -11.84 -10.15 11.87
C ASP A 143 -10.60 -11.08 11.84
N ASP A 144 -9.98 -11.33 10.68
CA ASP A 144 -8.67 -12.00 10.60
C ASP A 144 -7.78 -11.28 9.60
N VAL A 145 -6.80 -10.52 10.12
CA VAL A 145 -5.69 -9.92 9.35
C VAL A 145 -4.72 -11.05 8.97
N GLY A 146 -5.19 -11.95 8.11
CA GLY A 146 -4.41 -12.93 7.36
C GLY A 146 -4.36 -12.50 5.89
N LEU A 147 -3.68 -11.40 5.62
CA LEU A 147 -3.64 -10.75 4.31
C LEU A 147 -2.56 -11.39 3.41
N THR A 148 -2.83 -12.60 2.93
CA THR A 148 -2.05 -13.25 1.87
C THR A 148 -2.87 -13.42 0.59
N ALA A 149 -2.23 -13.05 -0.53
CA ALA A 149 -2.59 -13.32 -1.92
C ALA A 149 -3.73 -12.51 -2.61
N THR A 150 -3.36 -11.93 -3.77
CA THR A 150 -4.17 -11.44 -4.92
C THR A 150 -4.63 -9.97 -4.98
N GLY A 151 -4.70 -9.43 -6.20
CA GLY A 151 -5.07 -8.04 -6.52
C GLY A 151 -6.51 -7.63 -6.14
N ALA A 152 -7.39 -8.58 -5.81
CA ALA A 152 -8.72 -8.29 -5.27
C ALA A 152 -8.68 -7.67 -3.86
N VAL A 153 -7.65 -8.01 -3.08
CA VAL A 153 -7.38 -7.41 -1.77
C VAL A 153 -7.05 -5.92 -1.90
N VAL A 154 -6.22 -5.57 -2.87
CA VAL A 154 -5.75 -4.19 -3.13
C VAL A 154 -6.93 -3.27 -3.47
N ALA A 155 -7.84 -3.71 -4.33
CA ALA A 155 -9.04 -2.96 -4.73
C ALA A 155 -9.96 -2.64 -3.55
N THR A 156 -9.97 -3.50 -2.52
CA THR A 156 -10.86 -3.35 -1.37
C THR A 156 -10.22 -2.63 -0.18
N VAL A 157 -8.93 -2.29 -0.29
CA VAL A 157 -8.18 -1.46 0.68
C VAL A 157 -8.21 0.02 0.27
N GLY A 158 -8.34 0.33 -1.03
CA GLY A 158 -8.29 1.70 -1.56
C GLY A 158 -9.42 2.65 -1.14
N TYR A 159 -10.36 2.16 -0.31
CA TYR A 159 -11.45 2.93 0.27
C TYR A 159 -11.55 2.72 1.79
N ALA A 160 -10.66 1.93 2.40
CA ALA A 160 -10.77 1.55 3.80
C ALA A 160 -10.40 2.70 4.75
N ALA A 161 -11.21 2.90 5.78
CA ALA A 161 -10.94 3.89 6.80
C ALA A 161 -9.72 3.50 7.67
N PRO A 162 -8.94 4.47 8.19
CA PRO A 162 -7.75 4.22 9.01
C PRO A 162 -7.99 3.24 10.17
N GLU A 163 -9.12 3.39 10.86
CA GLU A 163 -9.50 2.58 12.01
C GLU A 163 -9.89 1.15 11.64
N VAL A 164 -10.34 0.89 10.40
CA VAL A 164 -10.55 -0.47 9.90
C VAL A 164 -9.20 -1.16 9.69
N LEU A 165 -8.19 -0.41 9.23
CA LEU A 165 -6.85 -0.92 8.96
C LEU A 165 -6.02 -1.14 10.24
N SER A 166 -6.23 -0.31 11.27
CA SER A 166 -5.54 -0.42 12.56
C SER A 166 -6.26 -1.29 13.59
N ASN A 167 -7.35 -1.97 13.19
CA ASN A 167 -8.21 -2.75 14.07
C ASN A 167 -8.73 -1.94 15.28
N GLY A 168 -9.06 -0.67 15.04
CA GLY A 168 -9.63 0.24 16.02
C GLY A 168 -11.14 0.03 16.21
N ARG A 169 -11.74 0.80 17.11
CA ARG A 169 -13.20 0.81 17.26
C ARG A 169 -13.85 1.45 16.04
N ILE A 170 -14.78 0.73 15.41
CA ILE A 170 -15.49 1.19 14.22
C ILE A 170 -16.95 1.56 14.55
N ASP A 171 -17.44 2.61 13.89
CA ASP A 171 -18.85 3.00 13.83
C ASP A 171 -19.20 3.42 12.39
N GLY A 172 -20.38 4.01 12.16
CA GLY A 172 -20.81 4.45 10.82
C GLY A 172 -19.85 5.43 10.11
N ARG A 173 -18.93 6.07 10.84
CA ARG A 173 -17.94 7.01 10.26
C ARG A 173 -16.92 6.32 9.36
N VAL A 174 -16.76 4.99 9.45
CA VAL A 174 -15.95 4.24 8.47
C VAL A 174 -16.55 4.36 7.06
N ASP A 175 -17.88 4.29 6.95
CA ASP A 175 -18.58 4.41 5.66
C ASP A 175 -18.52 5.85 5.14
N ILE A 176 -18.51 6.85 6.03
CA ILE A 176 -18.34 8.27 5.65
C ILE A 176 -16.97 8.50 5.02
N TYR A 177 -15.91 7.91 5.59
CA TYR A 177 -14.57 7.98 5.02
C TYR A 177 -14.53 7.34 3.63
N SER A 178 -15.06 6.12 3.51
CA SER A 178 -15.13 5.40 2.24
C SER A 178 -15.99 6.12 1.19
N LEU A 179 -17.07 6.80 1.60
CA LEU A 179 -17.87 7.66 0.74
C LEU A 179 -17.08 8.90 0.26
N GLY A 180 -16.24 9.49 1.12
CA GLY A 180 -15.30 10.54 0.73
C GLY A 180 -14.29 10.06 -0.31
N CYS A 181 -13.68 8.90 -0.09
CA CYS A 181 -12.80 8.25 -1.08
C CYS A 181 -13.52 8.02 -2.42
N THR A 182 -14.77 7.58 -2.36
CA THR A 182 -15.61 7.33 -3.53
C THR A 182 -15.95 8.62 -4.28
N LEU A 183 -16.31 9.68 -3.57
CA LEU A 183 -16.54 11.00 -4.17
C LEU A 183 -15.29 11.49 -4.91
N TYR A 184 -14.11 11.39 -4.30
CA TYR A 184 -12.85 11.74 -4.98
C TYR A 184 -12.63 10.92 -6.25
N ARG A 185 -12.87 9.60 -6.20
CA ARG A 185 -12.76 8.69 -7.35
C ARG A 185 -13.68 9.09 -8.50
N LEU A 186 -14.94 9.36 -8.20
CA LEU A 186 -15.94 9.73 -9.21
C LEU A 186 -15.68 11.13 -9.82
N LEU A 187 -15.10 12.06 -9.04
CA LEU A 187 -14.76 13.40 -9.51
C LEU A 187 -13.50 13.45 -10.37
N THR A 188 -12.49 12.66 -10.01
CA THR A 188 -11.14 12.79 -10.58
C THR A 188 -10.78 11.65 -11.54
N GLY A 189 -11.51 10.54 -11.50
CA GLY A 189 -11.12 9.33 -12.21
C GLY A 189 -9.92 8.59 -11.60
N ASN A 190 -9.44 8.99 -10.40
CA ASN A 190 -8.30 8.40 -9.71
C ASN A 190 -8.69 7.92 -8.31
N THR A 191 -8.13 6.82 -7.81
CA THR A 191 -8.29 6.48 -6.39
C THR A 191 -7.57 7.52 -5.53
N PRO A 192 -8.03 7.79 -4.29
CA PRO A 192 -7.39 8.82 -3.45
C PRO A 192 -5.91 8.55 -3.22
N PHE A 193 -5.56 7.29 -2.99
CA PHE A 193 -4.19 6.82 -2.90
C PHE A 193 -3.98 5.74 -3.96
N PRO A 194 -3.06 5.94 -4.93
CA PRO A 194 -2.80 4.97 -5.98
C PRO A 194 -2.20 3.66 -5.44
N ALA A 195 -2.63 2.54 -6.00
CA ALA A 195 -2.12 1.21 -5.65
C ALA A 195 -0.80 0.83 -6.35
N THR A 196 -0.06 1.82 -6.88
CA THR A 196 1.18 1.62 -7.64
C THR A 196 2.24 0.85 -6.85
N ASN A 197 2.21 0.95 -5.52
CA ASN A 197 3.16 0.32 -4.60
C ASN A 197 2.54 -0.83 -3.78
N GLY A 198 1.41 -1.38 -4.24
CA GLY A 198 0.72 -2.52 -3.62
C GLY A 198 -0.19 -2.15 -2.43
N ALA A 199 -0.90 -3.14 -1.88
CA ALA A 199 -1.90 -2.93 -0.83
C ALA A 199 -1.33 -2.24 0.42
N ALA A 200 -0.13 -2.63 0.87
CA ALA A 200 0.47 -2.07 2.07
C ALA A 200 0.75 -0.56 1.96
N ALA A 201 1.22 -0.09 0.79
CA ALA A 201 1.43 1.34 0.56
C ALA A 201 0.12 2.12 0.59
N VAL A 202 -0.95 1.56 0.02
CA VAL A 202 -2.30 2.13 0.08
C VAL A 202 -2.82 2.18 1.51
N MET A 203 -2.61 1.11 2.31
CA MET A 203 -2.96 1.10 3.74
C MET A 203 -2.23 2.22 4.49
N THR A 204 -0.90 2.31 4.33
CA THR A 204 -0.07 3.35 4.95
C THR A 204 -0.55 4.75 4.54
N ALA A 205 -0.91 4.95 3.28
CA ALA A 205 -1.44 6.23 2.81
C ALA A 205 -2.78 6.56 3.47
N HIS A 206 -3.70 5.59 3.55
CA HIS A 206 -4.94 5.76 4.30
C HIS A 206 -4.69 6.06 5.79
N LEU A 207 -3.66 5.49 6.40
CA LEU A 207 -3.32 5.75 7.80
C LEU A 207 -2.68 7.13 8.03
N PHE A 208 -1.78 7.59 7.14
CA PHE A 208 -0.88 8.70 7.46
C PHE A 208 -0.79 9.82 6.43
N GLN A 209 -1.09 9.57 5.16
CA GLN A 209 -0.99 10.62 4.13
C GLN A 209 -2.19 11.57 4.21
N PRO A 210 -1.97 12.88 4.00
CA PRO A 210 -3.08 13.83 3.93
C PRO A 210 -4.08 13.39 2.83
N PRO A 211 -5.39 13.63 2.98
CA PRO A 211 -6.35 13.41 1.90
C PRO A 211 -5.89 14.08 0.58
N PRO A 212 -6.16 13.59 -0.62
CA PRO A 212 -5.81 14.34 -1.83
C PRO A 212 -6.80 15.49 -2.09
N ARG A 213 -6.38 16.52 -2.81
CA ARG A 213 -7.26 17.60 -3.28
C ARG A 213 -7.79 17.29 -4.69
N PRO A 214 -9.11 17.20 -4.92
CA PRO A 214 -9.66 17.01 -6.25
C PRO A 214 -9.28 18.14 -7.23
N SER A 215 -9.09 19.38 -6.76
CA SER A 215 -8.65 20.49 -7.62
C SER A 215 -7.27 20.27 -8.25
N ASP A 216 -6.38 19.54 -7.57
CA ASP A 216 -5.02 19.30 -8.07
C ASP A 216 -5.03 18.32 -9.26
N ALA A 217 -5.97 17.36 -9.25
CA ALA A 217 -6.16 16.40 -10.33
C ALA A 217 -7.03 16.97 -11.47
N VAL A 218 -8.06 17.76 -11.14
CA VAL A 218 -8.99 18.35 -12.10
C VAL A 218 -9.18 19.84 -11.77
N PRO A 219 -8.34 20.74 -12.34
CA PRO A 219 -8.34 22.17 -12.01
C PRO A 219 -9.65 22.93 -12.27
N SER A 220 -10.59 22.35 -13.03
CA SER A 220 -11.90 22.95 -13.30
C SER A 220 -12.91 22.77 -12.15
N LEU A 221 -12.63 21.88 -11.20
CA LEU A 221 -13.48 21.61 -10.04
C LEU A 221 -13.45 22.79 -9.03
N PRO A 222 -14.58 23.10 -8.37
CA PRO A 222 -14.61 24.12 -7.32
C PRO A 222 -13.73 23.75 -6.11
N PRO A 223 -12.92 24.68 -5.57
CA PRO A 223 -12.09 24.45 -4.38
C PRO A 223 -12.87 24.07 -3.11
N GLY A 224 -14.17 24.35 -3.07
CA GLY A 224 -15.05 23.87 -2.00
C GLY A 224 -15.06 22.35 -1.87
N LEU A 225 -14.86 21.62 -2.98
CA LEU A 225 -14.79 20.15 -2.96
C LEU A 225 -13.53 19.64 -2.26
N ASP A 226 -12.43 20.40 -2.26
CA ASP A 226 -11.22 20.03 -1.51
C ASP A 226 -11.50 19.96 -0.01
N HIS A 227 -12.31 20.89 0.50
CA HIS A 227 -12.70 20.92 1.91
C HIS A 227 -13.61 19.74 2.27
N VAL A 228 -14.55 19.41 1.38
CA VAL A 228 -15.43 18.24 1.57
C VAL A 228 -14.60 16.95 1.65
N ILE A 229 -13.64 16.76 0.73
CA ILE A 229 -12.77 15.59 0.75
C ILE A 229 -11.88 15.58 1.99
N ALA A 230 -11.29 16.71 2.37
CA ALA A 230 -10.44 16.80 3.57
C ALA A 230 -11.19 16.42 4.85
N ILE A 231 -12.44 16.89 5.02
CA ILE A 231 -13.26 16.57 6.20
C ILE A 231 -13.74 15.12 6.15
N ALA A 232 -14.25 14.65 5.01
CA ALA A 232 -14.74 13.28 4.87
C ALA A 232 -13.64 12.24 5.13
N MET A 233 -12.42 12.51 4.68
CA MET A 233 -11.26 11.64 4.79
C MET A 233 -10.32 11.98 5.96
N ALA A 234 -10.79 12.76 6.95
CA ALA A 234 -10.01 13.04 8.15
C ALA A 234 -9.59 11.73 8.84
N LYS A 235 -8.35 11.68 9.35
CA LYS A 235 -7.81 10.46 9.96
C LYS A 235 -8.52 10.14 11.26
N ASP A 236 -8.72 11.15 12.10
CA ASP A 236 -9.57 11.05 13.28
C ASP A 236 -11.04 10.93 12.86
N PRO A 237 -11.73 9.81 13.18
CA PRO A 237 -13.15 9.67 12.90
C PRO A 237 -13.99 10.81 13.49
N ALA A 238 -13.63 11.33 14.67
CA ALA A 238 -14.38 12.40 15.35
C ALA A 238 -14.45 13.69 14.52
N ALA A 239 -13.44 13.92 13.68
CA ALA A 239 -13.30 15.11 12.86
C ALA A 239 -14.03 15.05 11.50
N ARG A 240 -14.65 13.90 11.18
CA ARG A 240 -15.43 13.71 9.95
C ARG A 240 -16.83 14.29 10.07
N PHE A 241 -17.55 14.32 8.95
CA PHE A 241 -18.98 14.65 8.93
C PHE A 241 -19.77 13.76 9.90
N PRO A 242 -20.81 14.30 10.56
CA PRO A 242 -21.61 13.54 11.52
C PRO A 242 -22.51 12.47 10.86
N SER A 243 -22.79 12.59 9.56
CA SER A 243 -23.56 11.62 8.77
C SER A 243 -23.13 11.64 7.29
N ALA A 244 -23.53 10.62 6.53
CA ALA A 244 -23.30 10.59 5.09
C ALA A 244 -24.12 11.68 4.38
N GLY A 245 -25.33 11.98 4.87
CA GLY A 245 -26.15 13.10 4.39
C GLY A 245 -25.46 14.45 4.54
N ALA A 246 -24.81 14.71 5.68
CA ALA A 246 -24.07 15.95 5.89
C ALA A 246 -22.88 16.11 4.91
N LEU A 247 -22.20 15.01 4.56
CA LEU A 247 -21.19 15.00 3.51
C LEU A 247 -21.81 15.34 2.15
N ALA A 248 -22.94 14.72 1.80
CA ALA A 248 -23.62 14.96 0.53
C ALA A 248 -24.10 16.42 0.40
N ASP A 249 -24.71 16.99 1.43
CA ASP A 249 -25.17 18.38 1.45
C ASP A 249 -24.00 19.36 1.26
N ALA A 250 -22.86 19.06 1.88
CA ALA A 250 -21.62 19.81 1.71
C ALA A 250 -21.09 19.72 0.26
N ALA A 251 -21.10 18.53 -0.35
CA ALA A 251 -20.71 18.32 -1.74
C ALA A 251 -21.63 19.05 -2.74
N VAL A 252 -22.95 18.99 -2.52
CA VAL A 252 -23.96 19.71 -3.31
C VAL A 252 -23.73 21.23 -3.23
N SER A 253 -23.48 21.75 -2.02
CA SER A 253 -23.22 23.18 -1.81
C SER A 253 -21.93 23.62 -2.50
N ALA A 254 -20.85 22.86 -2.33
CA ALA A 254 -19.55 23.14 -2.94
C ALA A 254 -19.58 23.12 -4.48
N LEU A 255 -20.45 22.30 -5.08
CA LEU A 255 -20.58 22.22 -6.53
C LEU A 255 -21.35 23.41 -7.12
N HIS A 256 -22.39 23.91 -6.42
CA HIS A 256 -23.24 25.00 -6.91
C HIS A 256 -22.64 26.40 -6.68
N ASP A 257 -21.88 26.61 -5.60
CA ASP A 257 -21.41 27.95 -5.24
C ASP A 257 -19.87 28.03 -5.27
N ARG A 258 -19.34 28.49 -6.40
CA ARG A 258 -17.87 28.63 -6.61
C ARG A 258 -17.20 29.61 -5.63
N ASN A 259 -17.96 30.51 -5.01
CA ASN A 259 -17.43 31.60 -4.17
C ASN A 259 -17.99 31.64 -2.75
N ARG A 260 -19.03 30.87 -2.39
CA ARG A 260 -19.50 30.78 -0.99
C ARG A 260 -19.11 29.46 -0.34
N TYR A 261 -18.41 29.58 0.77
CA TYR A 261 -18.31 28.52 1.76
C TYR A 261 -19.63 28.47 2.53
N ALA A 262 -20.40 27.39 2.39
CA ALA A 262 -21.25 26.99 3.50
C ALA A 262 -20.35 26.87 4.75
N PRO A 263 -20.81 27.19 5.97
CA PRO A 263 -20.02 26.97 7.17
C PRO A 263 -19.79 25.47 7.36
N LEU A 264 -18.72 24.95 6.74
CA LEU A 264 -18.24 23.61 6.90
C LEU A 264 -17.56 23.47 8.27
N PRO A 265 -17.52 22.26 8.84
CA PRO A 265 -16.65 21.98 9.98
C PRO A 265 -15.23 22.48 9.72
N PRO A 266 -14.51 22.97 10.74
CA PRO A 266 -13.13 23.38 10.57
C PRO A 266 -12.30 22.20 10.04
N ILE A 267 -11.45 22.47 9.07
CA ILE A 267 -10.55 21.46 8.54
C ILE A 267 -9.58 21.02 9.67
N PRO A 268 -9.40 19.72 9.91
CA PRO A 268 -8.44 19.25 10.90
C PRO A 268 -7.03 19.68 10.53
N SER A 269 -6.40 20.49 11.38
CA SER A 269 -5.11 21.11 11.09
C SER A 269 -3.98 20.09 10.85
N GLY A 270 -4.01 18.95 11.56
CA GLY A 270 -2.98 17.90 11.46
C GLY A 270 -2.91 17.21 10.10
N ASP A 271 -4.04 17.09 9.39
CA ASP A 271 -4.14 16.33 8.15
C ASP A 271 -3.92 17.20 6.90
N VAL A 272 -3.90 18.52 7.05
CA VAL A 272 -3.94 19.49 5.92
C VAL A 272 -2.71 20.40 5.89
N HIS A 273 -1.93 20.48 6.98
CA HIS A 273 -0.70 21.27 7.02
C HIS A 273 0.40 20.81 6.04
N SER A 274 0.25 19.64 5.41
CA SER A 274 1.21 19.11 4.44
C SER A 274 0.90 19.47 2.98
N TYR A 275 -0.21 20.16 2.67
CA TYR A 275 -0.41 20.64 1.29
C TYR A 275 0.51 21.83 1.03
N PRO A 276 1.29 21.84 -0.05
CA PRO A 276 2.00 23.04 -0.45
C PRO A 276 0.99 24.17 -0.66
N HIS A 277 1.07 25.22 0.17
CA HIS A 277 0.33 26.45 -0.05
C HIS A 277 0.93 27.12 -1.29
N THR A 278 0.35 26.88 -2.46
CA THR A 278 0.56 27.72 -3.65
C THR A 278 -0.19 29.03 -3.45
N SER A 279 0.38 29.90 -2.62
CA SER A 279 -0.01 31.30 -2.54
C SER A 279 1.20 32.18 -2.81
N GLN A 280 1.30 32.68 -4.04
CA GLN A 280 1.96 33.96 -4.28
C GLN A 280 1.35 34.68 -5.49
N PRO A 281 1.21 36.00 -5.35
CA PRO A 281 1.97 36.91 -6.22
C PRO A 281 2.89 37.84 -5.40
N PRO A 282 3.96 38.39 -6.02
CA PRO A 282 5.01 39.13 -5.33
C PRO A 282 4.65 40.62 -5.13
N THR A 283 5.16 41.28 -4.08
CA THR A 283 5.77 42.64 -4.13
C THR A 283 6.22 43.17 -2.75
N VAL A 284 7.55 43.35 -2.65
CA VAL A 284 8.38 44.44 -2.08
C VAL A 284 7.98 45.24 -0.80
N SER A 285 9.01 45.41 0.05
CA SER A 285 9.41 46.57 0.91
C SER A 285 8.82 46.77 2.31
N GLY A 286 9.71 46.79 3.32
CA GLY A 286 9.86 47.96 4.20
C GLY A 286 9.90 47.80 5.75
N TRP A 287 11.09 47.58 6.31
CA TRP A 287 11.62 48.14 7.59
C TRP A 287 11.06 47.69 8.98
N PRO A 288 11.85 47.89 10.08
CA PRO A 288 12.05 46.92 11.16
C PRO A 288 11.33 47.25 12.48
N GLY A 289 11.09 46.23 13.31
CA GLY A 289 10.52 46.41 14.65
C GLY A 289 10.93 45.28 15.61
N GLN A 290 11.71 45.69 16.60
CA GLN A 290 12.21 44.99 17.80
C GLN A 290 11.26 43.95 18.43
N PHE A 291 11.79 42.77 18.76
CA PHE A 291 11.23 41.88 19.80
C PHE A 291 12.14 41.86 21.03
N PRO A 292 11.61 41.93 22.26
CA PRO A 292 12.40 41.75 23.49
C PRO A 292 12.70 40.25 23.73
N PRO A 293 13.76 39.91 24.48
CA PRO A 293 14.16 38.52 24.71
C PRO A 293 13.18 37.79 25.64
N PRO A 294 13.02 36.45 25.48
CA PRO A 294 12.15 35.66 26.35
C PRO A 294 12.78 35.42 27.73
N GLY A 295 11.95 35.51 28.78
CA GLY A 295 12.32 35.20 30.16
C GLY A 295 12.48 33.69 30.43
N PRO A 296 13.00 33.32 31.61
CA PRO A 296 13.49 31.97 31.89
C PRO A 296 12.38 30.95 32.16
N GLN A 297 12.52 29.75 31.59
CA GLN A 297 11.65 28.59 31.82
C GLN A 297 11.91 27.92 33.19
N PRO A 298 10.89 27.32 33.83
CA PRO A 298 11.05 26.56 35.08
C PRO A 298 11.61 25.14 34.86
N PRO A 299 12.25 24.52 35.87
CA PRO A 299 13.01 23.28 35.71
C PRO A 299 12.15 22.01 35.66
N ALA A 300 12.62 21.03 34.88
CA ALA A 300 12.00 19.72 34.67
C ALA A 300 12.05 18.80 35.91
N ALA A 301 10.93 18.14 36.20
CA ALA A 301 10.80 17.18 37.30
C ALA A 301 11.35 15.78 36.90
N LYS A 302 12.34 15.29 37.66
CA LYS A 302 12.82 13.90 37.62
C LYS A 302 11.76 12.95 38.19
N ARG A 303 11.32 11.95 37.42
CA ARG A 303 10.61 10.78 37.97
C ARG A 303 11.44 9.50 37.82
N ARG A 304 11.52 8.80 38.95
CA ARG A 304 12.37 7.66 39.28
C ARG A 304 11.91 6.41 38.52
N ARG A 305 12.87 5.74 37.87
CA ARG A 305 12.72 4.39 37.31
C ARG A 305 13.05 3.38 38.41
N GLY A 306 12.09 2.51 38.71
CA GLY A 306 12.24 1.37 39.61
C GLY A 306 10.88 0.77 39.87
N LEU A 307 10.76 -0.55 39.63
CA LEU A 307 9.59 -1.41 39.88
C LEU A 307 8.60 -1.63 38.72
N ILE A 308 9.07 -2.05 37.53
CA ILE A 308 8.36 -3.04 36.69
C ILE A 308 9.39 -3.94 35.99
N ALA A 309 10.32 -4.54 36.76
CA ALA A 309 11.37 -5.42 36.25
C ALA A 309 11.36 -6.81 36.93
N ALA A 310 10.22 -7.26 37.45
CA ALA A 310 10.14 -8.49 38.23
C ALA A 310 8.98 -9.43 37.83
N ALA A 311 8.51 -9.40 36.57
CA ALA A 311 7.42 -10.28 36.12
C ALA A 311 7.73 -11.12 34.85
N LEU A 312 8.94 -11.02 34.27
CA LEU A 312 9.25 -11.70 32.99
C LEU A 312 10.35 -12.78 33.07
N ALA A 313 10.80 -13.16 34.27
CA ALA A 313 11.81 -14.21 34.45
C ALA A 313 11.24 -15.64 34.61
N GLY A 314 9.92 -15.82 34.58
CA GLY A 314 9.27 -17.11 34.85
C GLY A 314 8.90 -17.97 33.63
N VAL A 315 8.87 -17.40 32.41
CA VAL A 315 8.28 -18.08 31.23
C VAL A 315 9.33 -18.67 30.29
N VAL A 316 10.61 -18.31 30.42
CA VAL A 316 11.67 -18.74 29.49
C VAL A 316 12.24 -20.13 29.82
N LEU A 317 11.93 -20.72 30.98
CA LEU A 317 12.51 -22.00 31.42
C LEU A 317 11.69 -23.26 31.08
N LEU A 318 10.52 -23.12 30.42
CA LEU A 318 9.63 -24.25 30.11
C LEU A 318 9.58 -24.68 28.63
N VAL A 319 10.24 -23.95 27.72
CA VAL A 319 10.27 -24.28 26.28
C VAL A 319 11.55 -25.02 25.86
N ALA A 320 12.57 -25.07 26.72
CA ALA A 320 13.88 -25.64 26.40
C ALA A 320 14.00 -27.18 26.58
N THR A 321 12.92 -27.90 26.92
CA THR A 321 13.00 -29.34 27.25
C THR A 321 12.29 -30.30 26.30
N VAL A 322 11.72 -29.84 25.16
CA VAL A 322 10.96 -30.75 24.26
C VAL A 322 11.52 -30.89 22.84
N THR A 323 12.59 -30.20 22.44
CA THR A 323 13.18 -30.35 21.08
C THR A 323 14.52 -31.08 21.09
N VAL A 324 14.59 -32.23 21.77
CA VAL A 324 15.62 -33.24 21.53
C VAL A 324 14.89 -34.57 21.39
N LEU A 325 14.65 -35.01 20.15
CA LEU A 325 14.69 -36.40 19.68
C LEU A 325 14.08 -36.49 18.27
N ALA A 326 14.79 -37.24 17.41
CA ALA A 326 14.38 -37.79 16.12
C ALA A 326 14.65 -36.98 14.83
N TRP A 327 15.89 -37.08 14.35
CA TRP A 327 16.15 -37.37 12.93
C TRP A 327 16.73 -38.78 12.81
N PRO A 328 16.38 -39.51 11.74
CA PRO A 328 17.42 -40.25 11.03
C PRO A 328 17.38 -40.05 9.51
N ASP A 329 18.58 -39.95 8.95
CA ASP A 329 18.95 -40.12 7.55
C ASP A 329 18.66 -41.54 7.03
N THR A 330 18.28 -41.67 5.75
CA THR A 330 18.70 -42.79 4.90
C THR A 330 18.67 -42.41 3.43
N ALA A 331 19.72 -42.82 2.71
CA ALA A 331 19.91 -42.69 1.27
C ALA A 331 19.49 -43.96 0.49
N GLY A 332 18.91 -43.76 -0.70
CA GLY A 332 18.89 -44.64 -1.89
C GLY A 332 17.83 -45.77 -1.97
N PRO A 333 17.56 -46.38 -3.16
CA PRO A 333 17.92 -46.04 -4.55
C PRO A 333 16.73 -46.06 -5.56
N ARG A 334 17.05 -45.78 -6.84
CA ARG A 334 16.21 -45.76 -8.06
C ARG A 334 15.22 -46.93 -8.21
N ALA A 335 14.03 -46.62 -8.76
CA ALA A 335 13.26 -47.53 -9.62
C ALA A 335 12.51 -46.73 -10.71
N ASP A 336 12.69 -47.16 -11.95
CA ASP A 336 11.90 -46.74 -13.12
C ASP A 336 10.44 -47.19 -12.97
N SER A 337 9.49 -46.31 -13.31
CA SER A 337 8.24 -46.73 -13.95
C SER A 337 7.58 -45.55 -14.66
N SER A 338 7.34 -45.78 -15.94
CA SER A 338 6.57 -44.96 -16.87
C SER A 338 5.09 -44.97 -16.50
N GLN A 339 4.45 -43.80 -16.45
CA GLN A 339 3.03 -43.66 -16.78
C GLN A 339 2.67 -42.22 -17.13
N SER A 340 2.15 -42.05 -18.34
CA SER A 340 1.60 -40.81 -18.87
C SER A 340 0.27 -40.48 -18.22
N SER A 341 0.11 -39.25 -17.75
CA SER A 341 -1.19 -38.55 -17.73
C SER A 341 -0.92 -37.04 -17.78
N GLY A 342 -1.53 -36.38 -18.78
CA GLY A 342 -1.26 -34.99 -19.12
C GLY A 342 -1.80 -34.02 -18.08
N SER A 343 -0.98 -33.03 -17.74
CA SER A 343 -1.34 -31.88 -16.92
C SER A 343 -1.21 -30.61 -17.78
N PRO A 344 -2.11 -29.61 -17.66
CA PRO A 344 -2.03 -28.38 -18.45
C PRO A 344 -0.75 -27.62 -18.11
N GLY A 345 -0.02 -27.21 -19.15
CA GLY A 345 1.33 -26.67 -19.05
C GLY A 345 1.44 -25.44 -18.14
N ALA A 346 2.48 -25.48 -17.29
CA ALA A 346 3.06 -24.28 -16.70
C ALA A 346 3.51 -23.33 -17.82
N PRO A 347 3.36 -21.99 -17.67
CA PRO A 347 3.88 -21.05 -18.64
C PRO A 347 5.39 -21.25 -18.78
N ALA A 348 5.84 -21.45 -20.02
CA ALA A 348 7.24 -21.66 -20.34
C ALA A 348 8.09 -20.44 -19.88
N SER A 349 9.19 -20.71 -19.20
CA SER A 349 10.21 -19.69 -18.91
C SER A 349 10.70 -19.05 -20.22
N PRO A 350 10.77 -17.73 -20.34
CA PRO A 350 11.26 -17.07 -21.56
C PRO A 350 12.70 -17.52 -21.88
N GLN A 351 12.88 -18.12 -23.05
CA GLN A 351 14.17 -18.56 -23.60
C GLN A 351 14.76 -17.45 -24.48
N GLY A 352 15.98 -17.00 -24.18
CA GLY A 352 16.70 -15.94 -24.91
C GLY A 352 17.81 -15.29 -24.07
N PRO A 353 18.84 -14.66 -24.67
CA PRO A 353 19.82 -13.87 -23.93
C PRO A 353 19.17 -12.64 -23.27
N PRO A 354 19.75 -12.07 -22.19
CA PRO A 354 19.25 -10.83 -21.59
C PRO A 354 19.17 -9.68 -22.59
N ALA A 355 18.15 -8.84 -22.47
CA ALA A 355 17.97 -7.66 -23.29
C ALA A 355 19.14 -6.67 -23.10
N THR A 356 19.63 -6.14 -24.21
CA THR A 356 20.74 -5.17 -24.27
C THR A 356 20.25 -3.73 -24.49
N ASN A 357 18.94 -3.52 -24.51
CA ASN A 357 18.29 -2.23 -24.78
C ASN A 357 17.05 -2.02 -23.89
N VAL A 358 17.14 -2.38 -22.61
CA VAL A 358 16.03 -2.16 -21.66
C VAL A 358 15.72 -0.67 -21.55
N ALA A 359 14.45 -0.31 -21.79
CA ALA A 359 13.99 1.08 -21.73
C ALA A 359 13.78 1.56 -20.29
N PRO A 360 13.93 2.86 -19.99
CA PRO A 360 13.74 3.39 -18.64
C PRO A 360 12.39 3.04 -17.99
N ALA A 361 11.31 3.02 -18.79
CA ALA A 361 9.98 2.64 -18.32
C ALA A 361 9.87 1.19 -17.81
N GLN A 362 10.77 0.29 -18.24
CA GLN A 362 10.78 -1.12 -17.84
C GLN A 362 11.60 -1.36 -16.56
N LEU A 363 12.52 -0.45 -16.22
CA LEU A 363 13.43 -0.60 -15.09
C LEU A 363 12.72 -0.82 -13.77
N ARG A 364 11.62 -0.10 -13.51
CA ARG A 364 10.85 -0.24 -12.26
C ARG A 364 10.37 -1.67 -12.02
N SER A 365 10.01 -2.40 -13.08
CA SER A 365 9.48 -3.76 -12.97
C SER A 365 10.55 -4.80 -12.58
N ILE A 366 11.83 -4.46 -12.72
CA ILE A 366 12.98 -5.33 -12.41
C ILE A 366 13.21 -5.42 -10.90
N LEU A 367 12.95 -4.33 -10.16
CA LEU A 367 13.12 -4.27 -8.71
C LEU A 367 12.22 -5.32 -8.00
N LEU A 368 12.69 -5.87 -6.87
CA LEU A 368 11.92 -6.80 -6.06
C LEU A 368 10.91 -6.04 -5.20
N SER A 369 9.66 -6.48 -5.19
CA SER A 369 8.66 -5.91 -4.27
C SER A 369 8.92 -6.35 -2.83
N ALA A 370 8.31 -5.68 -1.85
CA ALA A 370 8.39 -6.08 -0.44
C ALA A 370 8.07 -7.57 -0.21
N ALA A 371 7.12 -8.14 -0.96
CA ALA A 371 6.72 -9.55 -0.87
C ALA A 371 7.78 -10.53 -1.41
N GLN A 372 8.70 -10.05 -2.25
CA GLN A 372 9.79 -10.84 -2.82
C GLN A 372 11.08 -10.71 -2.00
N LEU A 373 11.10 -9.84 -0.98
CA LEU A 373 12.23 -9.64 -0.08
C LEU A 373 12.07 -10.50 1.18
N PRO A 374 13.18 -10.95 1.78
CA PRO A 374 13.13 -11.62 3.07
C PRO A 374 12.54 -10.68 4.13
N VAL A 375 11.62 -11.20 4.96
CA VAL A 375 10.96 -10.47 6.06
C VAL A 375 11.98 -9.82 7.00
N ALA A 376 11.61 -8.75 7.71
CA ALA A 376 12.46 -8.17 8.75
C ALA A 376 12.91 -9.24 9.77
N THR A 377 14.06 -9.06 10.38
CA THR A 377 14.62 -9.94 11.43
C THR A 377 13.71 -10.05 12.64
N THR A 378 12.85 -9.05 12.86
CA THR A 378 11.80 -9.00 13.89
C THR A 378 10.48 -9.67 13.48
N GLY A 379 10.35 -10.09 12.21
CA GLY A 379 9.08 -10.57 11.65
C GLY A 379 8.16 -9.47 11.13
N ASP A 380 8.55 -8.19 11.28
CA ASP A 380 7.79 -7.04 10.80
C ASP A 380 7.82 -6.93 9.26
N PRO A 381 6.76 -6.37 8.66
CA PRO A 381 6.75 -6.12 7.23
C PRO A 381 7.75 -5.03 6.84
N LEU A 382 8.41 -5.21 5.69
CA LEU A 382 9.20 -4.15 5.05
C LEU A 382 8.24 -3.13 4.40
N VAL A 383 8.37 -1.86 4.77
CA VAL A 383 7.60 -0.72 4.27
C VAL A 383 8.43 0.05 3.27
N LEU A 384 7.86 0.42 2.12
CA LEU A 384 8.50 1.31 1.15
C LEU A 384 8.64 2.71 1.75
N GLU A 385 9.87 3.14 1.98
CA GLU A 385 10.22 4.46 2.51
C GLU A 385 10.47 5.47 1.40
N GLN A 386 11.13 5.03 0.33
CA GLN A 386 11.50 5.90 -0.79
C GLN A 386 11.32 5.15 -2.11
N ASP A 387 10.81 5.86 -3.11
CA ASP A 387 10.71 5.43 -4.50
C ASP A 387 11.25 6.56 -5.38
N SER A 388 12.20 6.26 -6.27
CA SER A 388 12.83 7.26 -7.11
C SER A 388 13.07 6.73 -8.53
N ALA A 389 12.80 7.59 -9.51
CA ALA A 389 13.23 7.42 -10.90
C ALA A 389 14.48 8.27 -11.23
N SER A 390 15.17 8.77 -10.19
CA SER A 390 16.41 9.54 -10.26
C SER A 390 17.48 8.92 -9.35
N LEU A 391 18.75 9.26 -9.59
CA LEU A 391 19.85 8.82 -8.73
C LEU A 391 19.62 9.35 -7.31
N LEU A 392 20.08 8.58 -6.32
CA LEU A 392 19.99 8.94 -4.90
C LEU A 392 21.09 9.93 -4.53
N ASP A 393 20.90 10.72 -3.47
CA ASP A 393 21.92 11.64 -2.98
C ASP A 393 22.06 11.58 -1.46
N ASP A 394 22.91 10.66 -1.03
CA ASP A 394 23.29 10.45 0.37
C ASP A 394 24.69 11.03 0.65
N SER A 395 25.16 11.95 -0.20
CA SER A 395 26.53 12.49 -0.10
C SER A 395 26.81 13.23 1.19
N ALA A 396 25.79 13.84 1.80
CA ALA A 396 25.87 14.48 3.10
C ALA A 396 25.87 13.49 4.28
N ALA A 397 25.50 12.22 4.04
CA ALA A 397 25.36 11.22 5.09
C ALA A 397 26.68 10.49 5.41
N VAL A 398 27.68 10.51 4.53
CA VAL A 398 28.94 9.76 4.71
C VAL A 398 30.11 10.73 4.84
N ASP A 399 30.93 10.55 5.88
CA ASP A 399 32.11 11.40 6.16
C ASP A 399 33.21 11.34 5.10
N ASN A 400 33.31 10.21 4.39
CA ASN A 400 34.25 9.99 3.30
C ASN A 400 33.52 9.81 1.95
N PRO A 401 33.44 10.86 1.11
CA PRO A 401 32.75 10.81 -0.18
C PRO A 401 33.30 9.77 -1.15
N ALA A 402 34.59 9.41 -1.05
CA ALA A 402 35.20 8.39 -1.92
C ALA A 402 34.62 6.99 -1.67
N CYS A 403 34.07 6.76 -0.47
CA CYS A 403 33.47 5.48 -0.10
C CYS A 403 31.95 5.47 -0.17
N LEU A 404 31.34 6.55 -0.66
CA LEU A 404 29.90 6.65 -0.80
C LEU A 404 29.34 5.57 -1.75
N GLY A 405 30.01 5.31 -2.88
CA GLY A 405 29.61 4.25 -3.81
C GLY A 405 29.75 2.84 -3.22
N ALA A 406 30.66 2.65 -2.27
CA ALA A 406 30.77 1.40 -1.52
C ALA A 406 29.71 1.28 -0.41
N TRP A 407 29.19 2.41 0.09
CA TRP A 407 28.16 2.45 1.13
C TRP A 407 26.73 2.38 0.59
N ALA A 408 26.40 3.10 -0.49
CA ALA A 408 25.02 3.39 -0.87
C ALA A 408 24.76 3.16 -2.36
N PRO A 409 23.62 2.54 -2.74
CA PRO A 409 23.28 2.30 -4.14
C PRO A 409 23.02 3.58 -4.95
N ALA A 410 23.30 3.53 -6.25
CA ALA A 410 22.85 4.47 -7.29
C ALA A 410 23.02 5.97 -6.99
N GLN A 411 24.17 6.35 -6.47
CA GLN A 411 24.44 7.72 -6.00
C GLN A 411 24.73 8.71 -7.14
N GLN A 412 24.18 9.91 -7.04
CA GLN A 412 24.32 10.99 -8.02
C GLN A 412 25.78 11.40 -8.22
N SER A 413 26.58 11.47 -7.15
CA SER A 413 28.01 11.79 -7.22
C SER A 413 28.85 10.69 -7.88
N VAL A 414 28.32 9.46 -7.96
CA VAL A 414 29.00 8.30 -8.52
C VAL A 414 28.63 8.10 -10.00
N TYR A 415 27.35 8.19 -10.33
CA TYR A 415 26.85 7.90 -11.69
C TYR A 415 26.43 9.14 -12.49
N GLY A 416 26.32 10.31 -11.87
CA GLY A 416 25.74 11.51 -12.50
C GLY A 416 26.54 12.08 -13.67
N GLN A 417 27.83 11.74 -13.78
CA GLN A 417 28.69 12.06 -14.93
C GLN A 417 28.80 10.88 -15.93
N GLY A 418 28.21 9.74 -15.60
CA GLY A 418 28.22 8.53 -16.41
C GLY A 418 27.11 8.53 -17.47
N ALA A 419 27.28 7.72 -18.51
CA ALA A 419 26.30 7.58 -19.58
C ALA A 419 25.24 6.51 -19.23
N TYR A 420 24.38 6.78 -18.25
CA TYR A 420 23.18 5.95 -18.01
C TYR A 420 21.99 6.49 -18.80
N THR A 421 21.03 5.63 -19.16
CA THR A 421 19.82 6.01 -19.91
C THR A 421 18.57 6.07 -19.04
N GLY A 422 18.60 5.44 -17.86
CA GLY A 422 17.53 5.51 -16.88
C GLY A 422 17.92 4.84 -15.56
N VAL A 423 17.17 5.16 -14.51
CA VAL A 423 17.33 4.58 -13.17
C VAL A 423 15.96 4.34 -12.55
N ALA A 424 15.85 3.26 -11.79
CA ALA A 424 14.77 3.06 -10.83
C ALA A 424 15.39 2.61 -9.51
N ALA A 425 15.03 3.28 -8.41
CA ALA A 425 15.53 2.99 -7.08
C ALA A 425 14.37 2.95 -6.06
N GLN A 426 14.56 2.18 -5.00
CA GLN A 426 13.65 2.16 -3.86
C GLN A 426 14.37 1.79 -2.57
N THR A 427 13.88 2.32 -1.45
CA THR A 427 14.31 1.94 -0.11
C THR A 427 13.12 1.36 0.63
N LEU A 428 13.26 0.14 1.14
CA LEU A 428 12.29 -0.49 2.03
C LEU A 428 12.89 -0.65 3.42
N ARG A 429 12.10 -0.48 4.47
CA ARG A 429 12.54 -0.50 5.87
C ARG A 429 11.57 -1.30 6.74
N GLY A 430 12.07 -2.07 7.68
CA GLY A 430 11.24 -2.77 8.67
C GLY A 430 10.35 -1.79 9.42
N MET A 431 9.08 -2.14 9.61
CA MET A 431 8.16 -1.30 10.38
C MET A 431 8.72 -1.08 11.80
N ASN A 432 8.77 0.17 12.26
CA ASN A 432 9.36 0.59 13.53
C ASN A 432 10.90 0.45 13.68
N GLU A 433 11.59 0.02 12.63
CA GLU A 433 13.05 -0.07 12.61
C GLU A 433 13.69 1.16 11.98
N GLN A 434 14.95 1.44 12.33
CA GLN A 434 15.81 2.41 11.63
C GLN A 434 16.44 1.77 10.39
N VAL A 435 16.89 2.58 9.43
CA VAL A 435 17.44 2.11 8.13
C VAL A 435 18.58 1.11 8.36
N TRP A 436 19.48 1.37 9.31
CA TRP A 436 20.58 0.45 9.61
C TRP A 436 20.17 -0.82 10.38
N GLN A 437 18.97 -0.87 10.96
CA GLN A 437 18.49 -2.01 11.73
C GLN A 437 17.84 -3.06 10.83
N ASP A 438 16.95 -2.63 9.92
CA ASP A 438 16.37 -3.52 8.92
C ASP A 438 15.92 -2.72 7.69
N SER A 439 16.71 -2.79 6.61
CA SER A 439 16.35 -2.14 5.36
C SER A 439 16.90 -2.85 4.14
N VAL A 440 16.29 -2.58 2.99
CA VAL A 440 16.78 -2.95 1.66
C VAL A 440 16.64 -1.75 0.74
N THR A 441 17.76 -1.20 0.28
CA THR A 441 17.82 -0.21 -0.80
C THR A 441 18.19 -0.92 -2.08
N GLN A 442 17.34 -0.87 -3.10
CA GLN A 442 17.57 -1.49 -4.40
C GLN A 442 17.58 -0.42 -5.48
N ALA A 443 18.47 -0.55 -6.45
CA ALA A 443 18.49 0.25 -7.64
C ALA A 443 18.85 -0.57 -8.87
N VAL A 444 18.31 -0.15 -10.01
CA VAL A 444 18.69 -0.64 -11.32
C VAL A 444 18.96 0.53 -12.25
N LEU A 445 20.06 0.46 -12.99
CA LEU A 445 20.47 1.49 -13.94
C LEU A 445 20.61 0.87 -15.33
N ALA A 446 19.94 1.45 -16.32
CA ALA A 446 20.17 1.09 -17.73
C ALA A 446 21.32 1.90 -18.31
N PHE A 447 22.14 1.26 -19.14
CA PHE A 447 23.23 1.89 -19.89
C PHE A 447 23.07 1.66 -21.39
N PRO A 448 23.66 2.50 -22.25
CA PRO A 448 23.73 2.24 -23.67
C PRO A 448 24.86 1.24 -23.97
N GLY A 449 24.55 0.19 -24.74
CA GLY A 449 25.51 -0.83 -25.13
C GLY A 449 26.04 -1.64 -23.95
N ASP A 450 27.35 -1.83 -23.91
CA ASP A 450 28.09 -2.61 -22.91
C ASP A 450 28.61 -1.77 -21.72
N LYS A 451 28.29 -0.46 -21.67
CA LYS A 451 28.79 0.46 -20.63
C LYS A 451 28.39 0.09 -19.20
N ALA A 452 27.35 -0.74 -19.01
CA ALA A 452 27.01 -1.27 -17.69
C ALA A 452 28.17 -2.07 -17.07
N VAL A 453 28.90 -2.85 -17.88
CA VAL A 453 30.07 -3.62 -17.43
C VAL A 453 31.20 -2.68 -17.01
N SER A 454 31.46 -1.64 -17.80
CA SER A 454 32.46 -0.63 -17.45
C SER A 454 32.13 0.10 -16.15
N ALA A 455 30.84 0.38 -15.89
CA ALA A 455 30.37 0.98 -14.64
C ALA A 455 30.60 0.04 -13.45
N LEU A 456 30.36 -1.27 -13.60
CA LEU A 456 30.66 -2.27 -12.56
C LEU A 456 32.17 -2.34 -12.28
N THR A 457 33.01 -2.41 -13.31
CA THR A 457 34.48 -2.45 -13.13
C THR A 457 35.01 -1.19 -12.45
N ALA A 458 34.43 -0.02 -12.74
CA ALA A 458 34.79 1.22 -12.04
C ALA A 458 34.41 1.16 -10.54
N GLN A 459 33.26 0.57 -10.21
CA GLN A 459 32.86 0.34 -8.81
C GLN A 459 33.77 -0.68 -8.11
N GLU A 460 34.15 -1.78 -8.76
CA GLU A 460 35.11 -2.74 -8.20
C GLU A 460 36.39 -2.04 -7.73
N GLY A 461 36.97 -1.18 -8.58
CA GLY A 461 38.16 -0.40 -8.22
C GLY A 461 37.94 0.57 -7.06
N GLN A 462 36.81 1.29 -7.04
CA GLN A 462 36.45 2.20 -5.95
C GLN A 462 36.23 1.46 -4.62
N TRP A 463 35.52 0.33 -4.65
CA TRP A 463 35.23 -0.47 -3.46
C TRP A 463 36.51 -1.06 -2.88
N SER A 464 37.48 -1.48 -3.71
CA SER A 464 38.79 -1.94 -3.24
C SER A 464 39.58 -0.86 -2.48
N LEU A 465 39.40 0.42 -2.79
CA LEU A 465 40.02 1.51 -2.03
C LEU A 465 39.38 1.74 -0.67
N CYS A 466 38.15 1.24 -0.45
CA CYS A 466 37.39 1.38 0.79
C CYS A 466 37.44 0.13 1.67
N GLY A 467 37.79 -1.03 1.11
CA GLY A 467 37.88 -2.28 1.85
C GLY A 467 38.85 -2.21 3.03
N GLY A 468 38.41 -2.63 4.22
CA GLY A 468 39.20 -2.57 5.45
C GLY A 468 39.27 -1.19 6.10
N LYS A 469 38.60 -0.16 5.56
CA LYS A 469 38.49 1.17 6.17
C LYS A 469 37.17 1.32 6.92
N SER A 470 37.12 2.31 7.79
CA SER A 470 35.88 2.71 8.46
C SER A 470 35.29 3.96 7.83
N VAL A 471 33.96 4.07 7.83
CA VAL A 471 33.23 5.28 7.45
C VAL A 471 32.21 5.64 8.53
N THR A 472 32.03 6.92 8.77
CA THR A 472 31.00 7.43 9.67
C THR A 472 29.79 7.86 8.88
N VAL A 473 28.65 7.26 9.19
CA VAL A 473 27.37 7.53 8.54
C VAL A 473 26.46 8.27 9.51
N THR A 474 25.94 9.42 9.08
CA THR A 474 25.04 10.29 9.83
C THR A 474 23.74 10.48 9.05
N GLU A 475 22.74 9.70 9.41
CA GLU A 475 21.40 9.81 8.82
C GLU A 475 20.55 10.86 9.59
N PRO A 476 19.58 11.53 8.93
CA PRO A 476 18.71 12.49 9.59
C PRO A 476 18.00 11.91 10.82
N GLY A 477 18.19 12.54 11.98
CA GLY A 477 17.54 12.12 13.23
C GLY A 477 18.17 10.88 13.90
N VAL A 478 19.25 10.32 13.35
CA VAL A 478 19.96 9.16 13.92
C VAL A 478 21.37 9.59 14.36
N PRO A 479 21.85 9.16 15.55
CA PRO A 479 23.24 9.40 15.95
C PRO A 479 24.22 8.80 14.95
N ALA A 480 25.31 9.51 14.69
CA ALA A 480 26.37 9.06 13.79
C ALA A 480 26.91 7.68 14.20
N LYS A 481 27.12 6.82 13.20
CA LYS A 481 27.58 5.44 13.37
C LYS A 481 28.81 5.16 12.52
N THR A 482 29.84 4.59 13.12
CA THR A 482 31.07 4.21 12.41
C THR A 482 31.00 2.75 12.00
N TRP A 483 30.97 2.52 10.70
CA TRP A 483 30.93 1.19 10.07
C TRP A 483 32.31 0.78 9.62
N GLU A 484 32.65 -0.48 9.82
CA GLU A 484 33.90 -1.09 9.33
C GLU A 484 33.61 -1.89 8.06
N PHE A 485 34.26 -1.53 6.95
CA PHE A 485 34.15 -2.28 5.72
C PHE A 485 35.04 -3.52 5.74
N GLY A 486 34.48 -4.65 5.36
CA GLY A 486 35.24 -5.84 4.97
C GLY A 486 35.99 -5.62 3.65
N GLN A 487 36.61 -6.67 3.14
CA GLN A 487 37.19 -6.62 1.79
C GLN A 487 36.09 -6.91 0.75
N PRO A 488 36.02 -6.15 -0.36
CA PRO A 488 35.11 -6.47 -1.44
C PRO A 488 35.53 -7.80 -2.08
N GLN A 489 34.54 -8.59 -2.48
CA GLN A 489 34.73 -9.91 -3.09
C GLN A 489 33.67 -10.15 -4.16
N THR A 490 33.99 -10.99 -5.15
CA THR A 490 33.03 -11.39 -6.18
C THR A 490 32.68 -12.86 -6.00
N THR A 491 31.40 -13.12 -5.73
CA THR A 491 30.89 -14.48 -5.50
C THR A 491 29.76 -14.76 -6.49
N ALA A 492 29.88 -15.82 -7.29
CA ALA A 492 28.90 -16.19 -8.32
C ALA A 492 28.52 -15.04 -9.28
N GLY A 493 29.48 -14.15 -9.58
CA GLY A 493 29.26 -12.99 -10.47
C GLY A 493 28.61 -11.78 -9.82
N VAL A 494 28.41 -11.79 -8.49
CA VAL A 494 27.98 -10.64 -7.70
C VAL A 494 29.17 -10.06 -6.95
N LEU A 495 29.56 -8.83 -7.27
CA LEU A 495 30.47 -8.04 -6.44
C LEU A 495 29.73 -7.72 -5.14
N ASN A 496 30.33 -8.01 -3.99
CA ASN A 496 29.73 -7.70 -2.70
C ASN A 496 30.76 -7.19 -1.68
N LEU A 497 30.27 -6.40 -0.73
CA LEU A 497 31.00 -5.82 0.39
C LEU A 497 30.12 -5.86 1.63
N THR A 498 30.69 -6.22 2.78
CA THR A 498 29.99 -6.16 4.07
C THR A 498 30.54 -5.01 4.90
N ALA A 499 29.66 -4.23 5.50
CA ALA A 499 29.95 -3.21 6.49
C ALA A 499 29.39 -3.66 7.85
N THR A 500 30.18 -3.61 8.90
CA THR A 500 29.76 -4.05 10.25
C THR A 500 29.80 -2.91 11.24
N LEU A 501 28.82 -2.87 12.14
CA LEU A 501 28.77 -1.97 13.27
C LEU A 501 29.20 -2.70 14.55
N PRO A 502 29.99 -2.07 15.44
CA PRO A 502 30.21 -2.59 16.78
C PRO A 502 28.88 -2.80 17.52
N GLY A 503 28.53 -4.05 17.83
CA GLY A 503 27.23 -4.42 18.42
C GLY A 503 26.39 -5.41 17.60
N GLY A 504 26.86 -5.82 16.41
CA GLY A 504 26.33 -6.99 15.68
C GLY A 504 25.49 -6.68 14.44
N ALA A 505 25.11 -5.42 14.21
CA ALA A 505 24.45 -5.02 12.99
C ALA A 505 25.41 -5.06 11.80
N SER A 506 24.92 -5.50 10.64
CA SER A 506 25.69 -5.51 9.40
C SER A 506 24.86 -5.06 8.21
N CYS A 507 25.51 -4.36 7.29
CA CYS A 507 24.97 -3.98 5.99
C CYS A 507 25.78 -4.67 4.90
N GLN A 508 25.14 -5.37 3.98
CA GLN A 508 25.78 -5.92 2.80
C GLN A 508 25.35 -5.13 1.57
N HIS A 509 26.31 -4.79 0.73
CA HIS A 509 26.13 -4.11 -0.54
C HIS A 509 26.57 -5.06 -1.65
N GLY A 510 25.76 -5.20 -2.71
CA GLY A 510 26.02 -6.10 -3.80
C GLY A 510 25.59 -5.55 -5.15
N MET A 511 26.37 -5.87 -6.18
CA MET A 511 26.18 -5.39 -7.54
C MET A 511 26.43 -6.47 -8.57
N MET A 512 25.67 -6.44 -9.67
CA MET A 512 25.95 -7.24 -10.86
C MET A 512 25.40 -6.60 -12.13
N VAL A 513 25.90 -7.02 -13.29
CA VAL A 513 25.38 -6.61 -14.60
C VAL A 513 24.65 -7.77 -15.27
N ARG A 514 23.51 -7.46 -15.90
CA ARG A 514 22.74 -8.39 -16.71
C ARG A 514 22.19 -7.67 -17.94
N GLY A 515 22.66 -8.05 -19.13
CA GLY A 515 22.37 -7.29 -20.35
C GLY A 515 22.96 -5.89 -20.27
N ASN A 516 22.15 -4.86 -20.52
CA ASN A 516 22.56 -3.46 -20.35
C ASN A 516 22.14 -2.85 -18.99
N VAL A 517 21.71 -3.67 -18.03
CA VAL A 517 21.23 -3.22 -16.72
C VAL A 517 22.26 -3.56 -15.65
N LEU A 518 22.66 -2.56 -14.86
CA LEU A 518 23.40 -2.71 -13.61
C LEU A 518 22.38 -2.82 -12.46
N VAL A 519 22.47 -3.88 -11.68
CA VAL A 519 21.71 -4.10 -10.44
C VAL A 519 22.60 -3.72 -9.28
N ASP A 520 22.08 -2.91 -8.36
CA ASP A 520 22.83 -2.30 -7.26
C ASP A 520 21.98 -2.29 -5.99
N ILE A 521 22.31 -3.12 -4.98
CA ILE A 521 21.44 -3.40 -3.84
C ILE A 521 22.22 -3.39 -2.54
N ARG A 522 21.70 -2.71 -1.52
CA ARG A 522 22.17 -2.79 -0.14
C ARG A 522 21.09 -3.33 0.80
N GLN A 523 21.46 -4.21 1.72
CA GLN A 523 20.60 -4.71 2.79
C GLN A 523 21.29 -4.54 4.14
N CYS A 524 20.59 -3.95 5.12
CA CYS A 524 21.06 -3.82 6.51
C CYS A 524 20.22 -4.70 7.44
N ARG A 525 20.86 -5.39 8.39
CA ARG A 525 20.23 -6.28 9.38
C ARG A 525 20.93 -6.16 10.74
N ALA A 526 20.15 -6.01 11.81
CA ALA A 526 20.66 -5.91 13.17
C ALA A 526 21.28 -7.22 13.72
N GLY A 527 20.82 -8.39 13.24
CA GLY A 527 21.26 -9.72 13.71
C GLY A 527 22.26 -10.44 12.79
N GLY A 528 22.76 -9.79 11.74
CA GLY A 528 23.53 -10.44 10.67
C GLY A 528 22.67 -11.31 9.74
N GLY A 529 23.31 -12.00 8.79
CA GLY A 529 22.63 -12.99 7.92
C GLY A 529 21.94 -12.44 6.66
N ALA A 530 22.32 -11.26 6.18
CA ALA A 530 21.93 -10.82 4.84
C ALA A 530 22.53 -11.77 3.78
N ASP A 531 21.74 -12.11 2.75
CA ASP A 531 22.22 -12.81 1.54
C ASP A 531 22.05 -11.86 0.35
N ILE A 532 22.96 -10.90 0.26
CA ILE A 532 22.90 -9.88 -0.79
C ILE A 532 23.07 -10.49 -2.17
N ALA A 533 23.82 -11.59 -2.30
CA ALA A 533 24.04 -12.28 -3.56
C ALA A 533 22.74 -12.87 -4.11
N ALA A 534 21.91 -13.48 -3.26
CA ALA A 534 20.59 -13.97 -3.65
C ALA A 534 19.67 -12.83 -4.10
N LEU A 535 19.66 -11.69 -3.39
CA LEU A 535 18.83 -10.53 -3.74
C LEU A 535 19.22 -9.93 -5.09
N VAL A 536 20.52 -9.72 -5.30
CA VAL A 536 21.08 -9.18 -6.55
C VAL A 536 20.77 -10.13 -7.71
N THR A 537 20.96 -11.44 -7.50
CA THR A 537 20.66 -12.47 -8.51
C THR A 537 19.16 -12.53 -8.84
N ALA A 538 18.28 -12.50 -7.83
CA ALA A 538 16.84 -12.53 -8.02
C ALA A 538 16.35 -11.30 -8.80
N THR A 539 16.90 -10.12 -8.50
CA THR A 539 16.61 -8.88 -9.22
C THR A 539 17.11 -8.93 -10.66
N ALA A 540 18.35 -9.40 -10.87
CA ALA A 540 18.92 -9.56 -12.21
C ALA A 540 18.15 -10.57 -13.08
N ASN A 541 17.53 -11.59 -12.49
CA ASN A 541 16.69 -12.54 -13.23
C ASN A 541 15.38 -11.94 -13.74
N LYS A 542 14.96 -10.78 -13.24
CA LYS A 542 13.80 -10.03 -13.76
C LYS A 542 14.16 -9.10 -14.94
N VAL A 543 15.43 -8.99 -15.32
CA VAL A 543 15.82 -8.28 -16.53
C VAL A 543 15.20 -8.97 -17.75
N PRO A 544 14.46 -8.25 -18.62
CA PRO A 544 13.85 -8.83 -19.80
C PRO A 544 14.85 -9.60 -20.67
N ARG A 545 14.36 -10.61 -21.38
CA ARG A 545 15.14 -11.38 -22.37
C ARG A 545 14.72 -10.99 -23.79
N GLN A 546 15.64 -11.13 -24.74
CA GLN A 546 15.39 -10.91 -26.17
C GLN A 546 14.55 -12.01 -26.80
#